data_AF-A0A359LUM8-F1
#
_entry.id   AF-A0A359LUM8-F1
#
_cell.length_a   1.000
_cell.length_b   1.000
_cell.length_c   1.000
_cell.angle_alpha   90.00
_cell.angle_beta   90.00
_cell.angle_gamma   90.00
#
_symmetry.space_group_name_H-M   'P 1'
#
loop_
_entity.id
_entity.type
_entity.pdbx_description
1 polymer ?
#
loop_
_entity_poly.entity_id
_entity_poly.type
_entity_poly.pdbx_seq_one_letter_code
_entity_poly.pdbx_strand_id
1 'polypeptide(L)'
;MNPGRKWPALTLLEKVFFGLAALAGALWLAGAQGFAPGLVIFAAVALGAWLGLRLLLAAIRRSIWRLRNRLIVTYVFIAFVPVILILFLAQLGASVIAQQVGVYLVNSELDRRLLFIRSGAAGYLRVPAESRQAFLQRNGTFTRERFPGFEIIGRDEAGVYRFPPDSQLSFPPDGWDETHGLVAKDGLLYAWAHRRQGPLQVLAMAPITRHFLSDLVPDLGSIDLVWFPDPDKTNRSRRARPHDEGLTEAPRVPPGANFLDRTVLWGTAIPVSLWNEPRKQENYLLSVHT
;
A
#
# COMPACT_ATOMS: atom_id res chain seq x y z
N MET A 1 27.51 -39.88 -31.21
CA MET A 1 28.37 -41.01 -30.78
C MET A 1 29.82 -40.54 -30.81
N ASN A 2 30.46 -40.35 -29.65
CA ASN A 2 31.84 -39.87 -29.56
C ASN A 2 32.73 -41.04 -29.10
N PRO A 3 33.51 -41.69 -29.98
CA PRO A 3 34.35 -42.83 -29.64
C PRO A 3 35.73 -42.32 -29.20
N GLY A 4 36.06 -42.48 -27.92
CA GLY A 4 37.40 -42.11 -27.46
C GLY A 4 37.51 -41.75 -26.00
N ARG A 5 36.81 -42.47 -25.11
CA ARG A 5 37.14 -42.45 -23.68
C ARG A 5 38.45 -43.21 -23.51
N LYS A 6 39.57 -42.55 -23.82
CA LYS A 6 40.92 -43.03 -23.51
C LYS A 6 40.97 -43.19 -21.99
N TRP A 7 41.03 -44.43 -21.53
CA TRP A 7 41.27 -44.75 -20.13
C TRP A 7 42.59 -44.06 -19.76
N PRO A 8 42.66 -43.27 -18.67
CA PRO A 8 43.90 -42.61 -18.30
C PRO A 8 44.93 -43.72 -18.10
N ALA A 9 45.95 -43.73 -18.96
CA ALA A 9 47.05 -44.66 -18.88
C ALA A 9 47.62 -44.58 -17.46
N LEU A 10 47.63 -45.71 -16.76
CA LEU A 10 48.23 -45.86 -15.44
C LEU A 10 49.57 -45.14 -15.44
N THR A 11 49.69 -44.17 -14.55
CA THR A 11 50.89 -43.33 -14.45
C THR A 11 52.09 -44.24 -14.12
N LEU A 12 53.30 -43.88 -14.59
CA LEU A 12 54.51 -44.71 -14.47
C LEU A 12 54.73 -45.22 -13.03
N LEU A 13 54.28 -44.43 -12.05
CA LEU A 13 54.31 -44.72 -10.61
C LEU A 13 53.40 -45.90 -10.21
N GLU A 14 52.21 -46.02 -10.79
CA GLU A 14 51.27 -47.11 -10.48
C GLU A 14 51.77 -48.43 -11.04
N LYS A 15 52.41 -48.42 -12.23
CA LYS A 15 53.07 -49.60 -12.80
C LYS A 15 54.25 -50.08 -11.95
N VAL A 16 55.04 -49.15 -11.42
CA VAL A 16 56.15 -49.45 -10.51
C VAL A 16 55.65 -50.02 -9.19
N PHE A 17 54.53 -49.51 -8.65
CA PHE A 17 53.90 -50.03 -7.43
C PHE A 17 53.37 -51.46 -7.61
N PHE A 18 52.65 -51.75 -8.70
CA PHE A 18 52.18 -53.11 -9.00
C PHE A 18 53.35 -54.09 -9.25
N GLY A 19 54.43 -53.62 -9.89
CA GLY A 19 55.65 -54.41 -10.08
C GLY A 19 56.36 -54.76 -8.76
N LEU A 20 56.50 -53.78 -7.86
CA LEU A 20 57.09 -54.00 -6.52
C LEU A 20 56.21 -54.87 -5.63
N ALA A 21 54.88 -54.72 -5.67
CA ALA A 21 53.95 -55.54 -4.91
C ALA A 21 53.93 -57.00 -5.39
N ALA A 22 54.01 -57.23 -6.70
CA ALA A 22 54.13 -58.57 -7.27
C ALA A 22 55.46 -59.24 -6.91
N LEU A 23 56.56 -58.48 -6.95
CA LEU A 23 57.89 -58.96 -6.54
C LEU A 23 57.95 -59.29 -5.05
N ALA A 24 57.33 -58.46 -4.21
CA ALA A 24 57.22 -58.69 -2.76
C ALA A 24 56.37 -59.93 -2.43
N GLY A 25 55.26 -60.14 -3.14
CA GLY A 25 54.43 -61.35 -2.99
C GLY A 25 55.16 -62.62 -3.45
N ALA A 26 55.92 -62.55 -4.54
CA ALA A 26 56.74 -63.66 -5.03
C ALA A 26 57.87 -64.03 -4.05
N LEU A 27 58.53 -63.02 -3.45
CA LEU A 27 59.57 -63.22 -2.42
C LEU A 27 58.99 -63.81 -1.12
N TRP A 28 57.75 -63.45 -0.76
CA TRP A 28 57.06 -63.98 0.42
C TRP A 28 56.65 -65.45 0.23
N LEU A 29 56.14 -65.83 -0.95
CA LEU A 29 55.81 -67.22 -1.31
C LEU A 29 57.06 -68.11 -1.44
N ALA A 30 58.21 -67.54 -1.82
CA ALA A 30 59.48 -68.25 -1.92
C ALA A 30 60.17 -68.47 -0.55
N GLY A 31 59.60 -67.99 0.56
CA GLY A 31 60.14 -68.20 1.91
C GLY A 31 61.50 -67.53 2.17
N ALA A 32 61.86 -66.52 1.38
CA ALA A 32 63.14 -65.83 1.51
C ALA A 32 63.18 -64.96 2.77
N GLN A 33 64.08 -65.28 3.71
CA GLN A 33 64.21 -64.59 4.99
C GLN A 33 65.57 -63.89 5.04
N GLY A 34 65.57 -62.57 5.24
CA GLY A 34 66.78 -61.75 5.27
C GLY A 34 66.48 -60.25 5.14
N PHE A 35 67.52 -59.42 5.26
CA PHE A 35 67.38 -57.96 5.29
C PHE A 35 66.87 -57.38 3.95
N ALA A 36 67.27 -57.98 2.82
CA ALA A 36 66.88 -57.52 1.48
C ALA A 36 65.37 -57.68 1.15
N PRO A 37 64.73 -58.86 1.32
CA PRO A 37 63.29 -58.99 1.10
C PRO A 37 62.45 -58.20 2.10
N GLY A 38 62.94 -58.02 3.34
CA GLY A 38 62.33 -57.12 4.33
C GLY A 38 62.32 -55.66 3.86
N LEU A 39 63.40 -55.20 3.23
CA LEU A 39 63.49 -53.85 2.66
C LEU A 39 62.51 -53.63 1.48
N VAL A 40 62.32 -54.66 0.64
CA VAL A 40 61.40 -54.61 -0.51
C VAL A 40 59.94 -54.59 -0.05
N ILE A 41 59.58 -55.41 0.94
CA ILE A 41 58.23 -55.40 1.53
C ILE A 41 57.97 -54.07 2.24
N PHE A 42 58.95 -53.56 2.99
CA PHE A 42 58.85 -52.25 3.64
C PHE A 42 58.68 -51.12 2.61
N ALA A 43 59.47 -51.12 1.54
CA ALA A 43 59.35 -50.15 0.46
C ALA A 43 57.99 -50.24 -0.26
N ALA A 44 57.46 -51.45 -0.48
CA ALA A 44 56.14 -51.66 -1.09
C ALA A 44 55.02 -51.16 -0.17
N VAL A 45 55.08 -51.43 1.14
CA VAL A 45 54.11 -50.93 2.12
C VAL A 45 54.19 -49.41 2.25
N ALA A 46 55.39 -48.83 2.28
CA ALA A 46 55.59 -47.39 2.35
C ALA A 46 55.07 -46.67 1.10
N LEU A 47 55.34 -47.20 -0.10
CA LEU A 47 54.80 -46.68 -1.36
C LEU A 47 53.28 -46.83 -1.44
N GLY A 48 52.73 -47.95 -0.97
CA GLY A 48 51.29 -48.18 -0.93
C GLY A 48 50.57 -47.23 0.04
N ALA A 49 51.15 -47.01 1.22
CA ALA A 49 50.66 -46.04 2.19
C ALA A 49 50.72 -44.61 1.63
N TRP A 50 51.79 -44.25 0.92
CA TRP A 50 51.94 -42.94 0.28
C TRP A 50 50.92 -42.69 -0.84
N LEU A 51 50.70 -43.67 -1.72
CA LEU A 51 49.68 -43.63 -2.77
C LEU A 51 48.26 -43.56 -2.18
N GLY A 52 47.99 -44.33 -1.12
CA GLY A 52 46.75 -44.30 -0.36
C GLY A 52 46.49 -42.93 0.27
N LEU A 53 47.50 -42.33 0.91
CA LEU A 53 47.40 -40.97 1.48
C LEU A 53 47.12 -39.93 0.39
N ARG A 54 47.79 -40.03 -0.76
CA ARG A 54 47.63 -39.08 -1.87
C ARG A 54 46.23 -39.15 -2.47
N LEU A 55 45.68 -40.35 -2.63
CA LEU A 55 44.30 -40.55 -3.13
C LEU A 55 43.25 -40.13 -2.09
N LEU A 56 43.48 -40.40 -0.81
CA LEU A 56 42.64 -39.93 0.30
C LEU A 56 42.61 -38.40 0.37
N LEU A 57 43.77 -37.73 0.26
CA LEU A 57 43.88 -36.27 0.23
C LEU A 57 43.29 -35.64 -1.04
N ALA A 58 43.24 -36.37 -2.15
CA ALA A 58 42.56 -35.94 -3.37
C ALA A 58 41.02 -36.11 -3.26
N ALA A 59 40.56 -37.20 -2.63
CA ALA A 59 39.13 -37.43 -2.35
C ALA A 59 38.58 -36.43 -1.32
N ILE A 60 39.35 -36.13 -0.26
CA ILE A 60 39.02 -35.11 0.74
C ILE A 60 38.94 -33.72 0.10
N ARG A 61 39.89 -33.34 -0.76
CA ARG A 61 39.81 -32.05 -1.50
C ARG A 61 38.57 -31.94 -2.40
N ARG A 62 38.11 -33.05 -2.98
CA ARG A 62 36.89 -33.10 -3.83
C ARG A 62 35.60 -33.04 -2.99
N SER A 63 35.59 -33.67 -1.81
CA SER A 63 34.48 -33.60 -0.85
C SER A 63 34.40 -32.28 -0.10
N ILE A 64 35.52 -31.64 0.25
CA ILE A 64 35.59 -30.29 0.82
C ILE A 64 35.01 -29.27 -0.16
N TRP A 65 35.17 -29.46 -1.47
CA TRP A 65 34.56 -28.55 -2.46
C TRP A 65 33.03 -28.60 -2.42
N ARG A 66 32.44 -29.78 -2.23
CA ARG A 66 30.98 -29.97 -2.14
C ARG A 66 30.42 -29.56 -0.76
N LEU A 67 31.16 -29.83 0.32
CA LEU A 67 30.80 -29.39 1.67
C LEU A 67 30.94 -27.87 1.86
N ARG A 68 32.03 -27.27 1.38
CA ARG A 68 32.26 -25.81 1.41
C ARG A 68 31.21 -25.08 0.59
N ASN A 69 30.88 -25.56 -0.61
CA ASN A 69 29.81 -24.96 -1.42
C ASN A 69 28.44 -25.07 -0.71
N ARG A 70 28.13 -26.22 -0.09
CA ARG A 70 26.88 -26.41 0.68
C ARG A 70 26.85 -25.55 1.96
N LEU A 71 27.95 -25.47 2.70
CA LEU A 71 28.09 -24.63 3.89
C LEU A 71 28.01 -23.15 3.56
N ILE A 72 28.66 -22.67 2.48
CA ILE A 72 28.55 -21.27 2.03
C ILE A 72 27.09 -20.92 1.73
N VAL A 73 26.37 -21.78 1.01
CA VAL A 73 24.95 -21.55 0.72
C VAL A 73 24.12 -21.49 2.01
N THR A 74 24.35 -22.41 2.96
CA THR A 74 23.64 -22.40 4.25
C THR A 74 23.97 -21.17 5.09
N TYR A 75 25.23 -20.78 5.21
CA TYR A 75 25.65 -19.59 5.97
C TYR A 75 25.13 -18.29 5.33
N VAL A 76 25.18 -18.17 4.00
CA VAL A 76 24.59 -17.04 3.28
C VAL A 76 23.08 -17.01 3.49
N PHE A 77 22.39 -18.15 3.46
CA PHE A 77 20.95 -18.19 3.71
C PHE A 77 20.60 -17.77 5.14
N ILE A 78 21.32 -18.28 6.14
CA ILE A 78 21.13 -17.92 7.56
C ILE A 78 21.39 -16.43 7.81
N ALA A 79 22.32 -15.80 7.08
CA ALA A 79 22.63 -14.38 7.25
C ALA A 79 21.73 -13.44 6.41
N PHE A 80 21.53 -13.73 5.13
CA PHE A 80 20.85 -12.83 4.19
C PHE A 80 19.33 -12.94 4.26
N VAL A 81 18.77 -14.12 4.53
CA VAL A 81 17.31 -14.28 4.60
C VAL A 81 16.71 -13.40 5.70
N PRO A 82 17.25 -13.37 6.93
CA PRO A 82 16.78 -12.44 7.95
C PRO A 82 16.89 -10.98 7.53
N VAL A 83 17.99 -10.58 6.88
CA VAL A 83 18.17 -9.19 6.44
C VAL A 83 17.14 -8.80 5.37
N ILE A 84 16.93 -9.64 4.36
CA ILE A 84 15.92 -9.41 3.33
C ILE A 84 14.52 -9.35 3.96
N LEU A 85 14.23 -10.22 4.93
CA LEU A 85 12.95 -10.21 5.64
C LEU A 85 12.75 -8.92 6.44
N ILE A 86 13.80 -8.43 7.13
CA ILE A 86 13.75 -7.15 7.85
C ILE A 86 13.51 -5.99 6.88
N LEU A 87 14.21 -5.95 5.74
CA LEU A 87 14.02 -4.91 4.74
C LEU A 87 12.61 -4.95 4.14
N PHE A 88 12.09 -6.15 3.88
CA PHE A 88 10.72 -6.31 3.37
C PHE A 88 9.68 -5.86 4.39
N LEU A 89 9.83 -6.24 5.66
CA LEU A 89 8.95 -5.80 6.74
C LEU A 89 9.02 -4.29 6.96
N ALA A 90 10.23 -3.71 6.92
CA ALA A 90 10.42 -2.27 7.01
C ALA A 90 9.75 -1.53 5.85
N GLN A 91 9.89 -2.02 4.62
CA GLN A 91 9.24 -1.45 3.44
C GLN A 91 7.71 -1.52 3.55
N LEU A 92 7.15 -2.65 3.98
CA LEU A 92 5.72 -2.81 4.22
C LEU A 92 5.23 -1.84 5.30
N GLY A 93 5.95 -1.76 6.43
CA GLY A 93 5.60 -0.87 7.53
C GLY A 93 5.60 0.60 7.12
N ALA A 94 6.66 1.04 6.42
CA ALA A 94 6.75 2.40 5.89
C ALA A 94 5.60 2.71 4.92
N SER A 95 5.26 1.76 4.05
CA SER A 95 4.15 1.91 3.09
C SER A 95 2.80 2.05 3.80
N VAL A 96 2.53 1.24 4.82
CA VAL A 96 1.29 1.31 5.61
C VAL A 96 1.16 2.65 6.34
N ILE A 97 2.25 3.15 6.93
CA ILE A 97 2.23 4.45 7.63
C ILE A 97 1.93 5.58 6.64
N ALA A 98 2.60 5.61 5.47
CA ALA A 98 2.36 6.63 4.45
C ALA A 98 0.88 6.64 4.00
N GLN A 99 0.29 5.46 3.82
CA GLN A 99 -1.13 5.30 3.47
C GLN A 99 -2.07 5.82 4.57
N GLN A 100 -1.80 5.50 5.84
CA GLN A 100 -2.59 5.99 6.96
C GLN A 100 -2.54 7.52 7.09
N VAL A 101 -1.35 8.11 6.91
CA VAL A 101 -1.17 9.56 6.95
C VAL A 101 -1.93 10.22 5.79
N GLY A 102 -1.86 9.67 4.58
CA GLY A 102 -2.60 10.20 3.42
C GLY A 102 -4.11 10.26 3.68
N VAL A 103 -4.70 9.15 4.14
CA VAL A 103 -6.15 9.08 4.43
C VAL A 103 -6.54 10.00 5.59
N TYR A 104 -5.71 10.07 6.63
CA TYR A 104 -5.93 10.97 7.75
C TYR A 104 -5.95 12.44 7.30
N LEU A 105 -4.99 12.85 6.47
CA LEU A 105 -4.91 14.21 5.94
C LEU A 105 -6.17 14.56 5.14
N VAL A 106 -6.58 13.71 4.20
CA VAL A 106 -7.79 13.95 3.39
C VAL A 106 -9.03 14.04 4.26
N ASN A 107 -9.20 13.12 5.21
CA ASN A 107 -10.37 13.13 6.10
C ASN A 107 -10.39 14.38 6.99
N SER A 108 -9.23 14.77 7.54
CA SER A 108 -9.11 15.96 8.39
C SER A 108 -9.39 17.26 7.64
N GLU A 109 -8.98 17.35 6.37
CA GLU A 109 -9.22 18.54 5.55
C GLU A 109 -10.66 18.56 5.01
N LEU A 110 -11.24 17.40 4.71
CA LEU A 110 -12.67 17.28 4.43
C LEU A 110 -13.49 17.77 5.62
N ASP A 111 -13.22 17.27 6.82
CA ASP A 111 -13.87 17.71 8.05
C ASP A 111 -13.70 19.22 8.29
N ARG A 112 -12.50 19.76 8.05
CA ARG A 112 -12.24 21.20 8.17
C ARG A 112 -13.11 22.01 7.21
N ARG A 113 -13.27 21.56 5.96
CA ARG A 113 -14.13 22.22 4.96
C ARG A 113 -15.62 22.09 5.30
N LEU A 114 -16.06 20.94 5.81
CA LEU A 114 -17.42 20.75 6.31
C LEU A 114 -17.72 21.66 7.51
N LEU A 115 -16.76 21.82 8.42
CA LEU A 115 -16.85 22.75 9.54
C LEU A 115 -16.91 24.21 9.10
N PHE A 116 -16.24 24.57 7.99
CA PHE A 116 -16.34 25.91 7.41
C PHE A 116 -17.76 26.22 6.90
N ILE A 117 -18.41 25.26 6.22
CA ILE A 117 -19.82 25.42 5.81
C ILE A 117 -20.74 25.53 7.02
N ARG A 118 -20.50 24.72 8.05
CA ARG A 118 -21.24 24.78 9.32
C ARG A 118 -21.07 26.13 10.02
N SER A 119 -19.86 26.70 10.03
CA SER A 119 -19.60 27.97 10.69
C SER A 119 -20.30 29.14 9.98
N GLY A 120 -20.39 29.10 8.65
CA GLY A 120 -21.20 30.04 7.86
C GLY A 120 -22.68 30.01 8.26
N ALA A 121 -23.26 28.82 8.40
CA ALA A 121 -24.64 28.67 8.88
C ALA A 121 -24.81 29.12 10.34
N ALA A 122 -23.84 28.85 11.20
CA ALA A 122 -23.87 29.26 12.61
C ALA A 122 -23.75 30.79 12.79
N GLY A 123 -23.01 31.47 11.90
CA GLY A 123 -22.89 32.92 11.90
C GLY A 123 -24.24 33.60 11.70
N TYR A 124 -25.09 33.08 10.81
CA TYR A 124 -26.42 33.63 10.52
C TYR A 124 -27.32 33.71 11.76
N LEU A 125 -27.25 32.71 12.66
CA LEU A 125 -28.08 32.68 13.86
C LEU A 125 -27.84 33.83 14.83
N ARG A 126 -26.66 34.48 14.75
CA ARG A 126 -26.25 35.59 15.63
C ARG A 126 -26.55 36.97 15.05
N VAL A 127 -27.03 37.04 13.81
CA VAL A 127 -27.24 38.29 13.08
C VAL A 127 -28.65 38.83 13.34
N PRO A 128 -28.81 40.13 13.66
CA PRO A 128 -30.13 40.78 13.76
C PRO A 128 -30.91 40.69 12.46
N ALA A 129 -32.24 40.55 12.53
CA ALA A 129 -33.12 40.32 11.39
C ALA A 129 -32.89 41.31 10.22
N GLU A 130 -32.78 42.60 10.53
CA GLU A 130 -32.57 43.69 9.56
C GLU A 130 -31.29 43.54 8.72
N SER A 131 -30.27 42.86 9.26
CA SER A 131 -28.96 42.70 8.60
C SER A 131 -28.74 41.31 8.01
N ARG A 132 -29.70 40.39 8.13
CA ARG A 132 -29.55 38.99 7.68
C ARG A 132 -29.29 38.86 6.19
N GLN A 133 -30.05 39.56 5.35
CA GLN A 133 -29.84 39.53 3.90
C GLN A 133 -28.45 40.09 3.51
N ALA A 134 -28.05 41.21 4.12
CA ALA A 134 -26.75 41.82 3.86
C ALA A 134 -25.58 40.95 4.37
N PHE A 135 -25.78 40.22 5.47
CA PHE A 135 -24.83 39.23 5.96
C PHE A 135 -24.71 38.03 5.01
N LEU A 136 -25.84 37.49 4.54
CA LEU A 136 -25.87 36.38 3.58
C LEU A 136 -25.21 36.75 2.25
N GLN A 137 -25.45 37.95 1.74
CA GLN A 137 -24.81 38.41 0.50
C GLN A 137 -23.29 38.53 0.66
N ARG A 138 -22.82 39.16 1.74
CA ARG A 138 -21.37 39.36 1.98
C ARG A 138 -20.65 38.04 2.27
N ASN A 139 -21.14 37.26 3.24
CA ASN A 139 -20.52 36.00 3.62
C ASN A 139 -20.73 34.91 2.58
N GLY A 140 -21.90 34.90 1.92
CA GLY A 140 -22.19 33.99 0.83
C GLY A 140 -21.24 34.19 -0.34
N THR A 141 -20.97 35.43 -0.75
CA THR A 141 -20.02 35.72 -1.84
C THR A 141 -18.63 35.19 -1.50
N PHE A 142 -18.12 35.54 -0.31
CA PHE A 142 -16.82 35.05 0.18
C PHE A 142 -16.76 33.51 0.28
N THR A 143 -17.86 32.88 0.70
CA THR A 143 -17.93 31.41 0.81
C THR A 143 -17.97 30.75 -0.56
N ARG A 144 -18.68 31.35 -1.52
CA ARG A 144 -18.81 30.85 -2.89
C ARG A 144 -17.51 30.91 -3.69
N GLU A 145 -16.62 31.86 -3.38
CA GLU A 145 -15.27 31.89 -3.94
C GLU A 145 -14.44 30.66 -3.55
N ARG A 146 -14.66 30.12 -2.35
CA ARG A 146 -13.97 28.92 -1.84
C ARG A 146 -14.71 27.63 -2.15
N PHE A 147 -16.03 27.72 -2.28
CA PHE A 147 -16.94 26.60 -2.55
C PHE A 147 -17.83 26.98 -3.74
N PRO A 148 -17.38 26.75 -4.98
CA PRO A 148 -18.19 26.99 -6.17
C PRO A 148 -19.57 26.33 -6.04
N GLY A 149 -20.63 27.07 -6.37
CA GLY A 149 -22.00 26.57 -6.23
C GLY A 149 -22.55 26.56 -4.79
N PHE A 150 -21.89 27.21 -3.82
CA PHE A 150 -22.43 27.40 -2.47
C PHE A 150 -23.77 28.15 -2.50
N GLU A 151 -24.74 27.61 -1.75
CA GLU A 151 -26.07 28.17 -1.52
C GLU A 151 -26.42 28.15 -0.03
N ILE A 152 -27.14 29.15 0.43
CA ILE A 152 -27.60 29.28 1.82
C ILE A 152 -28.99 29.90 1.86
N ILE A 153 -29.85 29.32 2.68
CA ILE A 153 -31.22 29.76 2.91
C ILE A 153 -31.44 29.86 4.42
N GLY A 154 -31.98 31.00 4.84
CA GLY A 154 -32.38 31.27 6.21
C GLY A 154 -33.87 31.61 6.27
N ARG A 155 -34.55 31.18 7.32
CA ARG A 155 -35.93 31.54 7.63
C ARG A 155 -36.00 32.01 9.06
N ASP A 156 -36.76 33.07 9.27
CA ASP A 156 -37.18 33.57 10.58
C ASP A 156 -38.65 34.02 10.53
N GLU A 157 -39.12 34.73 11.56
CA GLU A 157 -40.48 35.28 11.63
C GLU A 157 -40.73 36.41 10.62
N ALA A 158 -39.69 37.14 10.22
CA ALA A 158 -39.78 38.27 9.29
C ALA A 158 -39.79 37.81 7.82
N GLY A 159 -39.22 36.65 7.50
CA GLY A 159 -39.28 36.08 6.16
C GLY A 159 -38.23 35.01 5.87
N VAL A 160 -38.05 34.75 4.57
CA VAL A 160 -37.06 33.82 4.03
C VAL A 160 -36.01 34.60 3.26
N TYR A 161 -34.76 34.35 3.58
CA TYR A 161 -33.58 34.98 2.99
C TYR A 161 -32.77 33.91 2.27
N ARG A 162 -32.21 34.26 1.11
CA ARG A 162 -31.45 33.31 0.29
C ARG A 162 -30.25 33.97 -0.35
N PHE A 163 -29.19 33.19 -0.49
CA PHE A 163 -28.03 33.50 -1.30
C PHE A 163 -27.62 32.23 -2.06
N PRO A 164 -27.36 32.30 -3.36
CA PRO A 164 -27.63 33.42 -4.27
C PRO A 164 -29.12 33.81 -4.29
N PRO A 165 -29.48 35.02 -4.76
CA PRO A 165 -30.88 35.46 -4.85
C PRO A 165 -31.77 34.54 -5.71
N ASP A 166 -31.17 33.84 -6.67
CA ASP A 166 -31.78 32.87 -7.59
C ASP A 166 -31.69 31.42 -7.09
N SER A 167 -31.16 31.19 -5.87
CA SER A 167 -31.07 29.85 -5.27
C SER A 167 -32.44 29.19 -5.20
N GLN A 168 -32.52 27.94 -5.65
CA GLN A 168 -33.71 27.09 -5.56
C GLN A 168 -33.64 26.14 -4.35
N LEU A 169 -32.69 26.36 -3.44
CA LEU A 169 -32.52 25.52 -2.27
C LEU A 169 -33.76 25.61 -1.36
N SER A 170 -34.28 24.44 -1.01
CA SER A 170 -35.39 24.27 -0.08
C SER A 170 -34.88 23.71 1.24
N PHE A 171 -35.59 23.97 2.34
CA PHE A 171 -35.32 23.29 3.60
C PHE A 171 -35.51 21.77 3.44
N PRO A 172 -34.80 20.97 4.25
CA PRO A 172 -34.96 19.53 4.24
C PRO A 172 -36.36 19.14 4.77
N PRO A 173 -36.82 17.89 4.51
CA PRO A 173 -38.06 17.36 5.08
C PRO A 173 -38.12 17.47 6.60
N ASP A 174 -39.30 17.38 7.19
CA ASP A 174 -39.43 17.36 8.65
C ASP A 174 -38.75 16.13 9.25
N GLY A 175 -38.21 16.28 10.47
CA GLY A 175 -37.49 15.22 11.20
C GLY A 175 -35.96 15.34 11.22
N TRP A 176 -35.41 16.36 10.57
CA TRP A 176 -33.99 16.71 10.69
C TRP A 176 -33.71 17.60 11.90
N ASP A 177 -32.83 17.13 12.78
CA ASP A 177 -32.25 17.91 13.87
C ASP A 177 -31.10 18.80 13.36
N GLU A 178 -30.40 19.49 14.27
CA GLU A 178 -29.16 20.21 13.90
C GLU A 178 -28.08 19.21 13.47
N THR A 179 -27.56 19.38 12.26
CA THR A 179 -26.56 18.47 11.70
C THR A 179 -25.69 19.14 10.65
N HIS A 180 -24.57 18.51 10.33
CA HIS A 180 -23.66 18.90 9.26
C HIS A 180 -22.92 17.67 8.75
N GLY A 181 -22.35 17.78 7.55
CA GLY A 181 -21.52 16.73 6.97
C GLY A 181 -21.74 16.60 5.48
N LEU A 182 -21.76 15.36 4.99
CA LEU A 182 -22.13 15.03 3.63
C LEU A 182 -23.60 14.58 3.57
N VAL A 183 -24.28 14.95 2.48
CA VAL A 183 -25.64 14.52 2.18
C VAL A 183 -25.79 14.12 0.71
N ALA A 184 -26.47 13.01 0.49
CA ALA A 184 -26.94 12.57 -0.82
C ALA A 184 -28.32 13.20 -1.08
N LYS A 185 -28.40 14.05 -2.09
CA LYS A 185 -29.64 14.71 -2.54
C LYS A 185 -29.74 14.58 -4.06
N ASP A 186 -30.87 14.08 -4.57
CA ASP A 186 -31.14 13.94 -6.01
C ASP A 186 -30.06 13.17 -6.80
N GLY A 187 -29.41 12.18 -6.15
CA GLY A 187 -28.33 11.40 -6.75
C GLY A 187 -26.98 12.13 -6.82
N LEU A 188 -26.84 13.27 -6.14
CA LEU A 188 -25.62 14.05 -6.09
C LEU A 188 -25.16 14.28 -4.65
N LEU A 189 -23.85 14.44 -4.47
CA LEU A 189 -23.23 14.65 -3.16
C LEU A 189 -23.11 16.14 -2.86
N TYR A 190 -23.55 16.52 -1.66
CA TYR A 190 -23.43 17.88 -1.16
C TYR A 190 -22.77 17.88 0.21
N ALA A 191 -21.93 18.87 0.47
CA ALA A 191 -21.64 19.29 1.82
C ALA A 191 -22.79 20.15 2.32
N TRP A 192 -23.24 19.93 3.55
CA TRP A 192 -24.37 20.68 4.09
C TRP A 192 -24.25 20.94 5.58
N ALA A 193 -24.97 21.95 6.04
CA ALA A 193 -25.19 22.23 7.45
C ALA A 193 -26.61 22.75 7.67
N HIS A 194 -27.35 22.06 8.52
CA HIS A 194 -28.70 22.42 8.93
C HIS A 194 -28.70 22.79 10.41
N ARG A 195 -29.20 23.99 10.73
CA ARG A 195 -29.19 24.56 12.09
C ARG A 195 -30.54 25.18 12.41
N ARG A 196 -30.97 25.10 13.66
CA ARG A 196 -32.25 25.63 14.11
C ARG A 196 -32.16 26.16 15.53
N GLN A 197 -32.44 27.45 15.71
CA GLN A 197 -32.47 28.10 17.01
C GLN A 197 -33.78 28.86 17.18
N GLY A 198 -34.72 28.28 17.95
CA GLY A 198 -36.07 28.84 18.11
C GLY A 198 -36.77 28.98 16.74
N PRO A 199 -37.25 30.18 16.37
CA PRO A 199 -37.89 30.41 15.08
C PRO A 199 -36.90 30.55 13.90
N LEU A 200 -35.59 30.63 14.17
CA LEU A 200 -34.58 30.71 13.12
C LEU A 200 -34.21 29.31 12.62
N GLN A 201 -34.26 29.12 11.32
CA GLN A 201 -33.78 27.92 10.64
C GLN A 201 -32.83 28.31 9.51
N VAL A 202 -31.70 27.62 9.41
CA VAL A 202 -30.67 27.88 8.39
C VAL A 202 -30.23 26.58 7.76
N LEU A 203 -30.10 26.61 6.45
CA LEU A 203 -29.51 25.55 5.66
C LEU A 203 -28.43 26.16 4.77
N ALA A 204 -27.20 25.68 4.91
CA ALA A 204 -26.11 25.95 3.99
C ALA A 204 -25.77 24.67 3.23
N MET A 205 -25.48 24.78 1.95
CA MET A 205 -25.17 23.64 1.08
C MET A 205 -24.15 24.03 0.02
N ALA A 206 -23.21 23.14 -0.28
CA ALA A 206 -22.28 23.27 -1.39
C ALA A 206 -22.19 21.94 -2.14
N PRO A 207 -22.13 21.94 -3.48
CA PRO A 207 -21.91 20.72 -4.25
C PRO A 207 -20.51 20.16 -3.96
N ILE A 208 -20.40 18.82 -3.85
CA ILE A 208 -19.12 18.14 -3.79
C ILE A 208 -18.70 17.83 -5.21
N THR A 209 -17.68 18.50 -5.71
CA THR A 209 -17.21 18.35 -7.08
C THR A 209 -15.92 17.54 -7.13
N ARG A 210 -15.56 17.02 -8.31
CA ARG A 210 -14.27 16.32 -8.45
C ARG A 210 -13.08 17.23 -8.16
N HIS A 211 -13.18 18.50 -8.57
CA HIS A 211 -12.18 19.52 -8.28
C HIS A 211 -12.05 19.78 -6.77
N PHE A 212 -13.19 19.88 -6.08
CA PHE A 212 -13.19 20.01 -4.62
C PHE A 212 -12.44 18.85 -3.95
N LEU A 213 -12.68 17.62 -4.40
CA LEU A 213 -12.03 16.42 -3.85
C LEU A 213 -10.53 16.39 -4.15
N SER A 214 -10.10 16.70 -5.38
CA SER A 214 -8.67 16.76 -5.73
C SER A 214 -7.92 17.84 -4.97
N ASP A 215 -8.59 18.95 -4.67
CA ASP A 215 -7.98 20.06 -3.95
C ASP A 215 -7.90 19.80 -2.44
N LEU A 216 -8.50 18.74 -1.91
CA LEU A 216 -8.48 18.45 -0.47
C LEU A 216 -7.04 18.44 0.06
N VAL A 217 -6.16 17.65 -0.55
CA VAL A 217 -4.74 17.65 -0.21
C VAL A 217 -3.95 17.76 -1.51
N PRO A 218 -3.45 18.96 -1.85
CA PRO A 218 -2.62 19.15 -3.02
C PRO A 218 -1.45 18.16 -3.03
N ASP A 219 -1.09 17.67 -4.21
CA ASP A 219 0.01 16.74 -4.46
C ASP A 219 -0.10 15.35 -3.82
N LEU A 220 -1.20 15.03 -3.12
CA LEU A 220 -1.38 13.70 -2.55
C LEU A 220 -1.71 12.66 -3.62
N GLY A 221 -2.48 13.03 -4.65
CA GLY A 221 -2.93 12.12 -5.71
C GLY A 221 -4.40 12.38 -6.09
N SER A 222 -5.06 11.41 -6.72
CA SER A 222 -6.49 11.53 -7.04
C SER A 222 -7.36 11.02 -5.90
N ILE A 223 -8.29 11.86 -5.45
CA ILE A 223 -9.23 11.55 -4.38
C ILE A 223 -10.63 11.39 -4.98
N ASP A 224 -11.32 10.30 -4.64
CA ASP A 224 -12.68 10.03 -5.11
C ASP A 224 -13.58 9.58 -3.95
N LEU A 225 -14.89 9.77 -4.12
CA LEU A 225 -15.91 9.31 -3.18
C LEU A 225 -16.77 8.27 -3.88
N VAL A 226 -16.50 7.00 -3.59
CA VAL A 226 -17.17 5.88 -4.24
C VAL A 226 -18.19 5.30 -3.26
N TRP A 227 -19.41 5.09 -3.72
CA TRP A 227 -20.41 4.38 -2.92
C TRP A 227 -19.90 2.97 -2.59
N PHE A 228 -19.84 2.65 -1.30
CA PHE A 228 -19.43 1.34 -0.82
C PHE A 228 -20.66 0.63 -0.26
N PRO A 229 -21.14 -0.46 -0.89
CA PRO A 229 -22.27 -1.19 -0.37
C PRO A 229 -21.97 -1.69 1.05
N ASP A 230 -22.86 -1.38 1.98
CA ASP A 230 -22.99 -2.19 3.18
C ASP A 230 -23.36 -3.62 2.71
N PRO A 231 -22.56 -4.65 3.03
CA PRO A 231 -22.77 -6.00 2.51
C PRO A 231 -24.17 -6.55 2.78
N ASP A 232 -24.84 -6.04 3.82
CA ASP A 232 -26.20 -6.44 4.20
C ASP A 232 -27.30 -5.64 3.47
N LYS A 233 -26.95 -4.64 2.65
CA LYS A 233 -27.91 -3.74 1.97
C LYS A 233 -27.67 -3.72 0.46
N THR A 234 -28.57 -4.35 -0.30
CA THR A 234 -28.47 -4.51 -1.75
C THR A 234 -29.00 -3.33 -2.58
N ASN A 235 -29.33 -2.20 -1.97
CA ASN A 235 -30.05 -1.14 -2.69
C ASN A 235 -29.12 -0.23 -3.51
N ARG A 236 -28.99 -0.52 -4.81
CA ARG A 236 -28.16 0.23 -5.77
C ARG A 236 -28.74 1.59 -6.18
N SER A 237 -30.00 1.89 -5.86
CA SER A 237 -30.70 3.10 -6.34
C SER A 237 -30.38 4.39 -5.57
N ARG A 238 -29.44 4.34 -4.61
CA ARG A 238 -29.08 5.47 -3.73
C ARG A 238 -27.67 6.01 -3.92
N ARG A 239 -26.99 5.59 -5.00
CA ARG A 239 -25.63 6.03 -5.34
C ARG A 239 -25.65 7.51 -5.71
N ALA A 240 -25.27 8.36 -4.77
CA ALA A 240 -24.93 9.73 -5.05
C ALA A 240 -23.52 9.80 -5.63
N ARG A 241 -23.32 10.70 -6.58
CA ARG A 241 -22.02 10.96 -7.19
C ARG A 241 -21.58 12.41 -6.96
N PRO A 242 -20.28 12.70 -7.01
CA PRO A 242 -19.82 14.09 -7.07
C PRO A 242 -20.42 14.81 -8.28
N HIS A 243 -20.59 16.12 -8.17
CA HIS A 243 -20.99 16.97 -9.28
C HIS A 243 -19.89 17.02 -10.34
N ASP A 244 -20.29 16.87 -11.61
CA ASP A 244 -19.41 17.07 -12.75
C ASP A 244 -19.40 18.58 -13.11
N GLU A 245 -18.25 19.24 -12.99
CA GLU A 245 -18.10 20.68 -13.32
C GLU A 245 -17.87 20.93 -14.83
N GLY A 246 -18.07 19.93 -15.69
CA GLY A 246 -17.79 20.06 -17.13
C GLY A 246 -16.29 20.20 -17.46
N LEU A 247 -15.39 19.95 -16.50
CA LEU A 247 -13.95 19.91 -16.71
C LEU A 247 -13.57 18.63 -17.46
N THR A 248 -12.90 18.80 -18.60
CA THR A 248 -12.57 17.73 -19.57
C THR A 248 -11.47 16.77 -19.07
N GLU A 249 -10.70 17.16 -18.06
CA GLU A 249 -9.62 16.32 -17.51
C GLU A 249 -9.87 15.98 -16.05
N ALA A 250 -10.04 14.68 -15.79
CA ALA A 250 -9.99 14.15 -14.44
C ALA A 250 -8.58 14.37 -13.86
N PRO A 251 -8.45 14.68 -12.55
CA PRO A 251 -7.16 14.73 -11.87
C PRO A 251 -6.41 13.42 -12.10
N ARG A 252 -5.28 13.48 -12.81
CA ARG A 252 -4.47 12.28 -13.10
C ARG A 252 -3.40 12.16 -12.03
N VAL A 253 -3.30 10.98 -11.44
CA VAL A 253 -2.13 10.59 -10.64
C VAL A 253 -0.89 10.77 -11.54
N PRO A 254 0.16 11.49 -11.09
CA PRO A 254 1.36 11.67 -11.89
C PRO A 254 1.98 10.29 -12.22
N PRO A 255 2.65 10.16 -13.38
CA PRO A 255 3.31 8.91 -13.72
C PRO A 255 4.37 8.59 -12.67
N GLY A 256 4.43 7.31 -12.25
CA GLY A 256 5.37 6.88 -11.24
C GLY A 256 6.80 7.21 -11.63
N ALA A 257 7.55 7.84 -10.71
CA ALA A 257 8.91 8.27 -10.96
C ALA A 257 9.87 7.08 -11.16
N ASN A 258 9.66 6.00 -10.40
CA ASN A 258 10.56 4.84 -10.32
C ASN A 258 9.79 3.52 -10.11
N PHE A 259 10.46 2.37 -10.13
CA PHE A 259 9.85 1.06 -9.84
C PHE A 259 9.34 0.90 -8.38
N LEU A 260 9.80 1.78 -7.48
CA LEU A 260 9.35 1.87 -6.08
C LEU A 260 8.09 2.74 -5.95
N ASP A 261 7.74 3.48 -6.99
CA ASP A 261 6.56 4.33 -7.07
C ASP A 261 5.38 3.48 -7.55
N ARG A 262 4.80 2.74 -6.60
CA ARG A 262 3.67 1.86 -6.85
C ARG A 262 2.40 2.61 -6.51
N THR A 263 1.46 2.60 -7.45
CA THR A 263 0.12 3.13 -7.20
C THR A 263 -0.55 2.35 -6.08
N VAL A 264 -0.95 3.04 -5.02
CA VAL A 264 -1.71 2.47 -3.93
C VAL A 264 -3.12 3.03 -3.94
N LEU A 265 -4.09 2.13 -3.85
CA LEU A 265 -5.48 2.47 -3.56
C LEU A 265 -5.76 2.14 -2.08
N TRP A 266 -6.10 3.16 -1.30
CA TRP A 266 -6.62 3.00 0.05
C TRP A 266 -7.85 3.86 0.26
N GLY A 267 -8.66 3.56 1.27
CA GLY A 267 -9.80 4.42 1.59
C GLY A 267 -10.34 4.24 2.99
N THR A 268 -11.21 5.16 3.38
CA THR A 268 -11.94 5.13 4.65
C THR A 268 -13.43 5.29 4.42
N ALA A 269 -14.24 4.65 5.27
CA ALA A 269 -15.68 4.82 5.25
C ALA A 269 -16.06 6.18 5.84
N ILE A 270 -16.86 6.95 5.12
CA ILE A 270 -17.41 8.23 5.54
C ILE A 270 -18.94 8.15 5.52
N PRO A 271 -19.61 8.53 6.61
CA PRO A 271 -21.07 8.56 6.65
C PRO A 271 -21.62 9.70 5.79
N VAL A 272 -22.57 9.36 4.92
CA VAL A 272 -23.32 10.30 4.09
C VAL A 272 -24.79 10.21 4.46
N SER A 273 -25.37 11.34 4.85
CA SER A 273 -26.78 11.46 5.19
C SER A 273 -27.68 11.31 3.94
N LEU A 274 -28.86 10.72 4.07
CA LEU A 274 -29.82 10.62 2.95
C LEU A 274 -30.88 11.71 3.07
N TRP A 275 -30.90 12.69 2.15
CA TRP A 275 -31.77 13.88 2.24
C TRP A 275 -33.25 13.59 2.56
N ASN A 276 -33.83 12.57 1.92
CA ASN A 276 -35.23 12.18 2.06
C ASN A 276 -35.52 11.27 3.27
N GLU A 277 -34.49 10.74 3.93
CA GLU A 277 -34.62 9.77 5.03
C GLU A 277 -33.86 10.28 6.27
N PRO A 278 -34.51 11.12 7.09
CA PRO A 278 -33.90 11.63 8.32
C PRO A 278 -33.35 10.49 9.19
N ARG A 279 -32.19 10.72 9.81
CA ARG A 279 -31.46 9.75 10.67
C ARG A 279 -30.89 8.52 9.97
N LYS A 280 -31.07 8.36 8.66
CA LYS A 280 -30.38 7.32 7.90
C LYS A 280 -29.11 7.87 7.23
N GLN A 281 -28.05 7.07 7.36
CA GLN A 281 -26.77 7.34 6.75
C GLN A 281 -26.31 6.10 5.98
N GLU A 282 -25.58 6.33 4.90
CA GLU A 282 -24.89 5.30 4.13
C GLU A 282 -23.39 5.57 4.15
N ASN A 283 -22.59 4.51 4.11
CA ASN A 283 -21.15 4.64 4.11
C ASN A 283 -20.65 4.77 2.67
N TYR A 284 -19.87 5.81 2.41
CA TYR A 284 -19.14 5.99 1.17
C TYR A 284 -17.66 5.73 1.45
N LEU A 285 -16.97 5.08 0.51
CA LEU A 285 -15.52 4.95 0.57
C LEU A 285 -14.90 6.21 -0.01
N LEU A 286 -14.30 7.01 0.85
CA LEU A 286 -13.34 8.03 0.42
C LEU A 286 -12.06 7.31 0.03
N SER A 287 -11.78 7.20 -1.26
CA SER A 287 -10.61 6.54 -1.80
C SER A 287 -9.55 7.55 -2.20
N VAL A 288 -8.30 7.26 -1.83
CA VAL A 288 -7.11 8.00 -2.24
C VAL A 288 -6.30 7.07 -3.15
N HIS A 289 -5.97 7.56 -4.34
CA HIS A 289 -5.11 6.90 -5.29
C HIS A 289 -3.83 7.74 -5.44
N THR A 290 -2.70 7.17 -5.05
CA THR A 290 -1.39 7.82 -5.04
C THR A 290 -0.40 6.92 -5.73
#